data_AF-A0A3D3GEP5-F1
#
_entry.id   AF-A0A3D3GEP5-F1
#
_cell.length_a   1.000
_cell.length_b   1.000
_cell.length_c   1.000
_cell.angle_alpha   90.00
_cell.angle_beta   90.00
_cell.angle_gamma   90.00
#
_symmetry.space_group_name_H-M   'P 1'
#
loop_
_entity.id
_entity.type
_entity.pdbx_description
1 polymer ?
#
loop_
_entity_poly.entity_id
_entity_poly.type
_entity_poly.pdbx_seq_one_letter_code
_entity_poly.pdbx_strand_id
1 'polypeptide(L)'
;MSNINSEFENTSGLASIGPLHRFRLMQGHVTREGRLEKSNSVGMAFLKEGRNLYVLRLNTFIDARFYLAPSRDKPSRYLLMTRERSSNPRSRRKYFWNFIGNGTVDASIGVIRIKFDLFEETIYMSLFPEPDAPEVKDAKAAKYEETAPGEADFDAAA
;
A
#
# COMPACT_ATOMS: atom_id res chain seq x y z
N MET A 1 -48.90 6.94 24.92
CA MET A 1 -48.17 7.83 23.98
C MET A 1 -46.68 7.56 24.15
N SER A 2 -46.19 6.52 23.46
CA SER A 2 -44.85 5.96 23.66
C SER A 2 -43.94 6.31 22.48
N ASN A 3 -42.85 6.99 22.82
CA ASN A 3 -41.53 7.07 22.18
C ASN A 3 -41.39 6.60 20.73
N ILE A 4 -41.18 7.56 19.83
CA ILE A 4 -40.53 7.36 18.52
C ILE A 4 -39.09 7.85 18.68
N ASN A 5 -38.19 6.95 19.08
CA ASN A 5 -36.74 7.11 18.98
C ASN A 5 -36.10 5.74 19.30
N SER A 6 -36.15 4.80 18.34
CA SER A 6 -35.30 3.60 18.35
C SER A 6 -35.36 2.85 17.01
N GLU A 7 -34.85 3.45 15.94
CA GLU A 7 -34.45 2.70 14.73
C GLU A 7 -33.15 3.30 14.20
N PHE A 8 -32.07 3.12 14.95
CA PHE A 8 -30.69 3.35 14.48
C PHE A 8 -29.77 2.25 15.02
N GLU A 9 -30.18 0.99 14.88
CA GLU A 9 -29.30 -0.15 15.10
C GLU A 9 -29.60 -1.23 14.06
N ASN A 10 -29.10 -1.07 12.83
CA ASN A 10 -28.74 -2.24 12.02
C ASN A 10 -27.84 -1.91 10.81
N THR A 11 -26.56 -1.64 11.06
CA THR A 11 -25.48 -1.91 10.10
C THR A 11 -24.20 -2.27 10.85
N SER A 12 -24.25 -3.31 11.67
CA SER A 12 -23.10 -3.96 12.31
C SER A 12 -22.66 -5.23 11.55
N GLY A 13 -22.98 -5.32 10.25
CA GLY A 13 -22.50 -6.38 9.36
C GLY A 13 -21.32 -5.92 8.52
N LEU A 14 -20.14 -6.51 8.78
CA LEU A 14 -18.92 -6.48 7.95
C LEU A 14 -17.92 -5.31 8.13
N ALA A 15 -17.68 -4.86 9.36
CA ALA A 15 -16.50 -4.06 9.69
C ALA A 15 -15.54 -4.80 10.63
N SER A 16 -15.15 -6.03 10.26
CA SER A 16 -13.90 -6.62 10.76
C SER A 16 -12.79 -6.24 9.78
N ILE A 17 -12.22 -5.07 10.01
CA ILE A 17 -11.03 -4.60 9.33
C ILE A 17 -9.85 -5.30 10.02
N GLY A 18 -9.29 -6.34 9.38
CA GLY A 18 -8.14 -7.07 9.93
C GLY A 18 -6.93 -6.16 10.20
N PRO A 19 -5.99 -6.57 11.06
CA PRO A 19 -4.81 -5.82 11.45
C PRO A 19 -4.09 -5.11 10.30
N LEU A 20 -3.58 -3.91 10.62
CA LEU A 20 -2.72 -3.14 9.73
C LEU A 20 -1.25 -3.45 10.06
N HIS A 21 -0.56 -4.11 9.13
CA HIS A 21 0.86 -4.40 9.24
C HIS A 21 1.69 -3.23 8.72
N ARG A 22 2.80 -2.94 9.42
CA ARG A 22 3.72 -1.85 9.08
C ARG A 22 5.08 -2.42 8.69
N PHE A 23 5.65 -1.91 7.61
CA PHE A 23 6.94 -2.33 7.03
C PHE A 23 7.84 -1.11 6.87
N ARG A 24 9.15 -1.29 7.06
CA ARG A 24 10.11 -0.19 7.00
C ARG A 24 10.59 0.02 5.57
N LEU A 25 10.65 1.28 5.13
CA LEU A 25 11.30 1.68 3.88
C LEU A 25 12.66 2.30 4.19
N MET A 26 13.69 1.83 3.50
CA MET A 26 15.07 2.22 3.76
C MET A 26 15.88 2.32 2.47
N GLN A 27 16.88 3.21 2.48
CA GLN A 27 17.97 3.20 1.51
C GLN A 27 19.14 2.41 2.07
N GLY A 28 20.04 2.00 1.18
CA GLY A 28 21.23 1.24 1.55
C GLY A 28 21.98 0.76 0.32
N HIS A 29 23.09 0.07 0.56
CA HIS A 29 23.89 -0.53 -0.49
C HIS A 29 24.06 -2.02 -0.22
N VAL A 30 24.06 -2.82 -1.28
CA VAL A 30 24.34 -4.25 -1.18
C VAL A 30 25.85 -4.42 -1.27
N THR A 31 26.44 -5.01 -0.23
CA THR A 31 27.88 -5.28 -0.17
C THR A 31 28.26 -6.40 -1.13
N ARG A 32 29.58 -6.57 -1.37
CA ARG A 32 30.10 -7.70 -2.17
C ARG A 32 29.74 -9.06 -1.59
N GLU A 33 29.47 -9.13 -0.29
CA GLU A 33 29.03 -10.34 0.42
C GLU A 33 27.53 -10.60 0.27
N GLY A 34 26.81 -9.75 -0.47
CA GLY A 34 25.37 -9.88 -0.69
C GLY A 34 24.54 -9.45 0.52
N ARG A 35 25.09 -8.65 1.45
CA ARG A 35 24.33 -8.11 2.59
C ARG A 35 23.87 -6.69 2.31
N LEU A 36 22.68 -6.33 2.78
CA LEU A 36 22.19 -4.96 2.72
C LEU A 36 22.70 -4.15 3.91
N GLU A 37 23.61 -3.21 3.65
CA GLU A 37 23.99 -2.19 4.60
C GLU A 37 23.01 -1.01 4.52
N LYS A 38 22.15 -0.92 5.53
CA LYS A 38 21.07 0.07 5.64
C LYS A 38 21.66 1.44 5.99
N SER A 39 21.32 2.47 5.22
CA SER A 39 21.79 3.84 5.48
C SER A 39 20.71 4.66 6.17
N ASN A 40 19.63 4.98 5.45
CA ASN A 40 18.61 5.92 5.89
C ASN A 40 17.22 5.28 5.91
N SER A 41 16.42 5.62 6.92
CA SER A 41 14.98 5.35 6.90
C SER A 41 14.28 6.41 6.05
N VAL A 42 13.58 5.99 5.00
CA VAL A 42 12.97 6.91 4.03
C VAL A 42 11.45 6.90 4.07
N GLY A 43 10.85 6.04 4.90
CA GLY A 43 9.41 6.00 5.06
C GLY A 43 8.90 4.68 5.62
N MET A 44 7.58 4.50 5.50
CA MET A 44 6.89 3.30 5.94
C MET A 44 5.93 2.81 4.86
N ALA A 45 5.74 1.49 4.80
CA ALA A 45 4.68 0.86 4.04
C ALA A 45 3.68 0.19 4.96
N PHE A 46 2.43 0.11 4.51
CA PHE A 46 1.32 -0.44 5.26
C PHE A 46 0.60 -1.47 4.43
N LEU A 47 0.29 -2.63 5.01
CA LEU A 47 -0.55 -3.65 4.39
C LEU A 47 -1.67 -4.00 5.36
N LYS A 48 -2.90 -3.82 4.91
CA LYS A 48 -4.06 -4.28 5.66
C LYS A 48 -4.30 -5.76 5.41
N GLU A 49 -4.59 -6.52 6.46
CA GLU A 49 -4.89 -7.94 6.31
C GLU A 49 -6.06 -8.19 5.34
N GLY A 50 -5.95 -9.24 4.52
CA GLY A 50 -6.89 -9.56 3.46
C GLY A 50 -6.77 -8.69 2.20
N ARG A 51 -5.85 -7.71 2.18
CA ARG A 51 -5.48 -6.95 0.98
C ARG A 51 -4.10 -7.38 0.50
N ASN A 52 -3.85 -7.19 -0.80
CA ASN A 52 -2.57 -7.44 -1.45
C ASN A 52 -1.94 -6.13 -1.99
N LEU A 53 -2.34 -4.97 -1.46
CA LEU A 53 -1.88 -3.68 -1.91
C LEU A 53 -1.18 -2.96 -0.77
N TYR A 54 0.14 -2.79 -0.88
CA TYR A 54 0.87 -1.98 0.07
C TYR A 54 0.65 -0.49 -0.21
N VAL A 55 0.45 0.29 0.84
CA VAL A 55 0.43 1.76 0.79
C VAL A 55 1.75 2.27 1.33
N LEU A 56 2.53 2.92 0.48
CA LEU A 56 3.85 3.48 0.79
C LEU A 56 3.71 4.98 1.08
N ARG A 57 4.35 5.42 2.17
CA ARG A 57 4.53 6.82 2.53
C ARG A 57 6.01 7.12 2.68
N LEU A 58 6.51 7.99 1.81
CA LEU A 58 7.90 8.47 1.88
C LEU A 58 7.95 9.75 2.72
N ASN A 59 8.98 9.87 3.56
CA ASN A 59 9.14 11.01 4.46
C ASN A 59 9.31 12.33 3.70
N THR A 60 9.88 12.29 2.49
CA THR A 60 10.10 13.46 1.62
C THR A 60 8.84 13.92 0.90
N PHE A 61 7.82 13.06 0.75
CA PHE A 61 6.59 13.36 0.03
C PHE A 61 5.38 13.17 0.95
N ILE A 62 5.23 14.10 1.90
CA ILE A 62 4.30 14.00 3.05
C ILE A 62 2.86 13.68 2.62
N ASP A 63 2.38 14.34 1.58
CA ASP A 63 1.00 14.20 1.09
C ASP A 63 0.85 13.17 -0.05
N ALA A 64 1.96 12.66 -0.58
CA ALA A 64 1.93 11.68 -1.64
C ALA A 64 1.70 10.28 -1.08
N ARG A 65 0.96 9.48 -1.85
CA ARG A 65 0.79 8.06 -1.59
C ARG A 65 1.23 7.28 -2.79
N PHE A 66 2.09 6.31 -2.54
CA PHE A 66 2.52 5.35 -3.53
C PHE A 66 1.92 4.00 -3.16
N TYR A 67 1.75 3.15 -4.16
CA TYR A 67 1.10 1.87 -4.00
C TYR A 67 1.95 0.79 -4.65
N LEU A 68 2.15 -0.31 -3.94
CA LEU A 68 2.91 -1.45 -4.44
C LEU A 68 1.96 -2.66 -4.52
N ALA A 69 1.69 -3.10 -5.75
CA ALA A 69 0.77 -4.20 -6.04
C ALA A 69 1.55 -5.39 -6.61
N PRO A 70 1.28 -6.65 -6.21
CA PRO A 70 1.92 -7.81 -6.79
C PRO A 70 1.57 -7.92 -8.28
N SER A 71 2.53 -8.35 -9.08
CA SER A 71 2.30 -8.69 -10.48
C SER A 71 1.43 -9.95 -10.57
N ARG A 72 0.49 -9.96 -11.50
CA ARG A 72 -0.35 -11.14 -11.81
C ARG A 72 0.47 -12.30 -12.40
N ASP A 73 1.53 -11.99 -13.13
CA ASP A 73 2.31 -12.98 -13.86
C ASP A 73 3.40 -13.63 -13.00
N LYS A 74 4.00 -12.85 -12.09
CA LYS A 74 5.16 -13.28 -11.30
C LYS A 74 5.02 -12.83 -9.84
N PRO A 75 4.85 -13.76 -8.88
CA PRO A 75 4.63 -13.40 -7.47
C PRO A 75 5.84 -12.73 -6.81
N SER A 76 7.03 -12.86 -7.40
CA SER A 76 8.25 -12.18 -6.94
C SER A 76 8.39 -10.74 -7.46
N ARG A 77 7.43 -10.24 -8.25
CA ARG A 77 7.45 -8.90 -8.83
C ARG A 77 6.27 -8.07 -8.37
N TYR A 78 6.50 -6.77 -8.33
CA TYR A 78 5.52 -5.77 -7.94
C TYR A 78 5.51 -4.61 -8.94
N LEU A 79 4.35 -3.96 -9.04
CA LEU A 79 4.11 -2.74 -9.79
C LEU A 79 4.03 -1.59 -8.79
N LEU A 80 4.80 -0.54 -9.04
CA LEU A 80 4.76 0.69 -8.24
C LEU A 80 3.90 1.72 -8.94
N MET A 81 2.94 2.29 -8.22
CA MET A 81 1.87 3.09 -8.79
C MET A 81 1.54 4.33 -7.95
N THR A 82 1.01 5.35 -8.60
CA THR A 82 0.29 6.47 -7.95
C THR A 82 -1.16 6.51 -8.38
N ARG A 83 -2.01 7.15 -7.58
CA ARG A 83 -3.40 7.43 -7.92
C ARG A 83 -3.60 8.91 -8.18
N GLU A 84 -4.28 9.23 -9.27
CA GLU A 84 -4.75 10.57 -9.55
C GLU A 84 -6.28 10.58 -9.54
N ARG A 85 -6.89 11.65 -9.01
CA ARG A 85 -8.34 11.79 -9.02
C ARG A 85 -8.81 12.04 -10.44
N SER A 86 -9.83 11.31 -10.88
CA SER A 86 -10.48 11.61 -12.15
C SER A 86 -11.15 12.98 -12.08
N SER A 87 -10.72 13.89 -12.94
CA SER A 87 -11.37 15.20 -13.13
C SER A 87 -12.65 15.09 -13.98
N ASN A 88 -12.83 13.97 -14.70
CA ASN A 88 -13.99 13.78 -15.57
C ASN A 88 -15.25 13.44 -14.76
N PRO A 89 -16.28 14.31 -14.75
CA PRO A 89 -17.52 14.07 -14.00
C PRO A 89 -18.39 12.95 -14.59
N ARG A 90 -18.11 12.50 -15.81
CA ARG A 90 -18.79 11.37 -16.47
C ARG A 90 -18.07 10.04 -16.28
N SER A 91 -16.86 10.04 -15.72
CA SER A 91 -16.11 8.82 -15.46
C SER A 91 -16.75 8.05 -14.31
N ARG A 92 -17.04 6.75 -14.53
CA ARG A 92 -17.43 5.84 -13.45
C ARG A 92 -16.26 5.56 -12.50
N ARG A 93 -15.01 5.76 -12.94
CA ARG A 93 -13.80 5.56 -12.15
C ARG A 93 -13.42 6.84 -11.41
N LYS A 94 -13.33 6.74 -10.09
CA LYS A 94 -12.94 7.84 -9.19
C LYS A 94 -11.45 8.20 -9.33
N TYR A 95 -10.62 7.23 -9.69
CA TYR A 95 -9.17 7.39 -9.77
C TYR A 95 -8.59 6.75 -11.03
N PHE A 96 -7.49 7.33 -11.50
CA PHE A 96 -6.60 6.73 -12.49
C PHE A 96 -5.32 6.25 -11.81
N TRP A 97 -4.78 5.16 -12.33
CA TRP A 97 -3.54 4.55 -11.84
C TRP A 97 -2.42 4.83 -12.82
N ASN A 98 -1.32 5.40 -12.32
CA ASN A 98 -0.13 5.65 -13.11
C ASN A 98 0.98 4.72 -12.63
N PHE A 99 1.56 3.95 -13.55
CA PHE A 99 2.77 3.16 -13.26
C PHE A 99 3.98 4.09 -13.20
N ILE A 100 4.76 3.98 -12.14
CA ILE A 100 5.90 4.86 -11.85
C ILE A 100 7.14 4.09 -11.39
N GLY A 101 7.15 2.78 -11.61
CA GLY A 101 8.25 1.91 -11.26
C GLY A 101 7.84 0.46 -11.02
N ASN A 102 8.75 -0.29 -10.42
CA ASN A 102 8.56 -1.71 -10.14
C ASN A 102 9.23 -2.12 -8.83
N GLY A 103 8.87 -3.31 -8.35
CA GLY A 103 9.51 -3.95 -7.22
C GLY A 103 9.88 -5.39 -7.52
N THR A 104 10.95 -5.88 -6.91
CA THR A 104 11.36 -7.29 -6.98
C THR A 104 11.71 -7.82 -5.60
N VAL A 105 11.18 -8.98 -5.25
CA VAL A 105 11.49 -9.67 -3.99
C VAL A 105 12.92 -10.19 -4.04
N ASP A 106 13.67 -9.88 -2.99
CA ASP A 106 14.95 -10.49 -2.68
C ASP A 106 14.88 -11.12 -1.29
N ALA A 107 14.48 -12.40 -1.29
CA ALA A 107 14.34 -13.19 -0.07
C ALA A 107 15.68 -13.45 0.63
N SER A 108 16.80 -13.40 -0.10
CA SER A 108 18.13 -13.69 0.46
C SER A 108 18.57 -12.66 1.51
N ILE A 109 18.14 -11.41 1.34
CA ILE A 109 18.40 -10.30 2.26
C ILE A 109 17.14 -9.79 2.98
N GLY A 110 15.99 -10.47 2.77
CA GLY A 110 14.76 -10.17 3.49
C GLY A 110 14.05 -8.88 3.05
N VAL A 111 14.15 -8.47 1.78
CA VAL A 111 13.58 -7.19 1.30
C VAL A 111 12.85 -7.29 -0.04
N ILE A 112 12.04 -6.27 -0.33
CA ILE A 112 11.60 -5.94 -1.70
C ILE A 112 12.43 -4.75 -2.18
N ARG A 113 13.10 -4.91 -3.31
CA ARG A 113 13.84 -3.85 -4.00
C ARG A 113 12.85 -3.05 -4.85
N ILE A 114 12.59 -1.80 -4.50
CA ILE A 114 11.64 -0.91 -5.16
C ILE A 114 12.43 0.12 -5.95
N LYS A 115 12.21 0.16 -7.26
CA LYS A 115 12.81 1.12 -8.16
C LYS A 115 11.73 2.06 -8.67
N PHE A 116 11.91 3.35 -8.39
CA PHE A 116 11.11 4.42 -8.98
C PHE A 116 11.71 4.76 -10.34
N ASP A 117 10.87 5.06 -11.33
CA ASP A 117 11.37 5.43 -12.67
C ASP A 117 12.06 6.82 -12.67
N LEU A 118 11.70 7.69 -11.71
CA LEU A 118 12.23 9.05 -11.58
C LEU A 118 13.47 9.17 -10.68
N PHE A 119 13.79 8.15 -9.87
CA PHE A 119 14.91 8.20 -8.92
C PHE A 119 15.92 7.11 -9.26
N GLU A 120 17.20 7.45 -9.23
CA GLU A 120 18.27 6.46 -9.46
C GLU A 120 18.42 5.50 -8.28
N GLU A 121 18.17 6.00 -7.07
CA GLU A 121 18.33 5.24 -5.84
C GLU A 121 17.24 4.20 -5.63
N THR A 122 17.64 2.99 -5.27
CA THR A 122 16.72 1.91 -4.91
C THR A 122 16.24 2.08 -3.47
N ILE A 123 14.92 1.99 -3.28
CA ILE A 123 14.32 1.92 -1.95
C ILE A 123 14.07 0.46 -1.62
N TYR A 124 14.47 0.03 -0.42
CA TYR A 124 14.24 -1.32 0.08
C TYR A 124 13.10 -1.30 1.09
N MET A 125 12.17 -2.24 0.95
CA MET A 125 11.12 -2.50 1.93
C MET A 125 11.40 -3.80 2.67
N SER A 126 11.24 -3.86 3.99
CA SER A 126 11.34 -5.13 4.72
C SER A 126 10.27 -6.13 4.25
N LEU A 127 10.61 -7.42 4.11
CA LEU A 127 9.63 -8.46 3.82
C LEU A 127 8.73 -8.77 5.02
N PHE A 128 9.25 -8.58 6.22
CA PHE A 128 8.53 -8.84 7.46
C PHE A 128 8.03 -7.53 8.08
N PRO A 129 6.84 -7.55 8.70
CA PRO A 129 6.32 -6.40 9.40
C PRO A 129 7.13 -6.12 10.67
N GLU A 130 7.06 -4.88 11.15
CA GLU A 130 7.65 -4.52 12.44
C GLU A 130 6.87 -5.17 13.59
N PRO A 131 7.55 -5.87 14.52
CA PRO A 131 6.92 -6.65 15.58
C PRO A 131 6.11 -5.80 16.57
N ASP A 132 6.48 -4.53 16.77
CA ASP A 132 5.89 -3.63 17.77
C ASP A 132 5.05 -2.50 17.16
N ALA A 133 4.55 -2.67 15.93
CA ALA A 133 3.65 -1.67 15.37
C ALA A 133 2.33 -1.68 16.16
N PRO A 134 1.93 -0.57 16.81
CA PRO A 134 0.65 -0.52 17.49
C PRO A 134 -0.44 -0.80 16.47
N GLU A 135 -1.33 -1.74 16.80
CA GLU A 135 -2.53 -2.01 16.02
C GLU A 135 -3.27 -0.68 15.86
N VAL A 136 -3.32 -0.15 14.63
CA VAL A 136 -3.94 1.15 14.37
C VAL A 136 -5.45 0.97 14.48
N LYS A 137 -6.00 1.17 15.68
CA LYS A 137 -7.43 1.07 15.99
C LYS A 137 -8.24 2.28 15.50
N ASP A 138 -7.60 3.25 14.86
CA ASP A 138 -8.26 4.49 14.45
C ASP A 138 -9.05 4.33 13.14
N ALA A 139 -10.37 4.22 13.31
CA ALA A 139 -11.39 4.25 12.25
C ALA A 139 -11.34 5.49 11.32
N LYS A 140 -10.48 6.48 11.60
CA LYS A 140 -10.25 7.62 10.69
C LYS A 140 -9.32 7.28 9.51
N ALA A 141 -8.47 6.26 9.61
CA ALA A 141 -7.75 5.73 8.45
C ALA A 141 -8.67 4.84 7.58
N ALA A 142 -9.60 4.12 8.21
CA ALA A 142 -10.56 3.24 7.56
C ALA A 142 -11.63 3.97 6.72
N LYS A 143 -11.98 5.21 7.07
CA LYS A 143 -12.96 6.01 6.30
C LYS A 143 -12.47 6.47 4.91
N TYR A 144 -11.22 6.22 4.54
CA TYR A 144 -10.68 6.56 3.21
C TYR A 144 -10.53 5.36 2.27
N GLU A 145 -10.97 4.16 2.69
CA GLU A 145 -10.72 2.90 1.98
C GLU A 145 -11.90 2.35 1.16
N GLU A 146 -13.04 3.06 1.12
CA GLU A 146 -14.23 2.63 0.35
C GLU A 146 -14.12 2.94 -1.16
N THR A 147 -12.98 2.68 -1.79
CA THR A 147 -12.84 2.61 -3.26
C THR A 147 -11.46 2.05 -3.61
N ALA A 148 -11.16 0.82 -3.15
CA ALA A 148 -10.25 -0.02 -3.91
C ALA A 148 -11.05 -0.58 -5.10
N PRO A 149 -10.51 -0.55 -6.33
CA PRO A 149 -11.19 -1.17 -7.46
C PRO A 149 -11.38 -2.66 -7.18
N GLY A 150 -12.60 -3.15 -7.42
CA GLY A 150 -12.85 -4.58 -7.51
C GLY A 150 -12.01 -5.19 -8.63
N GLU A 151 -11.74 -6.49 -8.51
CA GLU A 151 -10.94 -7.32 -9.42
C GLU A 151 -11.22 -7.09 -10.92
N ALA A 152 -12.43 -6.61 -11.26
CA ALA A 152 -12.89 -6.28 -12.61
C ALA A 152 -12.21 -5.08 -13.30
N ASP A 153 -11.52 -4.18 -12.57
CA ASP A 153 -10.89 -3.01 -13.21
C ASP A 153 -9.52 -3.31 -13.86
N PHE A 154 -8.96 -4.49 -13.59
CA PHE A 154 -7.71 -4.94 -14.18
C PHE A 154 -7.88 -5.62 -15.55
N ASP A 155 -9.10 -5.95 -15.97
CA ASP A 155 -9.37 -6.71 -17.20
C ASP A 155 -9.52 -5.83 -18.45
N ALA A 156 -9.34 -4.51 -18.32
CA ALA A 156 -9.50 -3.56 -19.43
C ALA A 156 -8.18 -2.98 -19.96
N ALA A 157 -7.03 -3.59 -19.65
CA ALA A 157 -5.71 -3.14 -20.08
C ALA A 157 -4.96 -4.16 -20.98
N ALA A 158 -5.69 -5.01 -21.69
CA ALA A 158 -5.18 -5.89 -22.75
C ALA A 158 -5.73 -5.46 -24.11
#